data_AF-A0A530BHU6-F1
#
_entry.id   AF-A0A530BHU6-F1
#
_cell.length_a   1.000
_cell.length_b   1.000
_cell.length_c   1.000
_cell.angle_alpha   90.00
_cell.angle_beta   90.00
_cell.angle_gamma   90.00
#
_symmetry.space_group_name_H-M   'P 1'
#
loop_
_entity.id
_entity.type
_entity.pdbx_description
1 polymer ?
#
loop_
_entity_poly.entity_id
_entity_poly.type
_entity_poly.pdbx_seq_one_letter_code
_entity_poly.pdbx_strand_id
1 'polypeptide(L)' 'MTEPRRRTPPTFEQLRTMSGQELGVSDWTTVDQRRIDQFAECTGDHQWIHVDPERAKRQSPFRTTIAHGYLTLS' A
#
# COMPACT_ATOMS: atom_id res chain seq x y z
N MET A 1 -21.69 -5.54 -5.33
CA MET A 1 -22.44 -4.29 -5.55
C MET A 1 -21.65 -3.19 -4.86
N THR A 2 -20.77 -2.51 -5.59
CA THR A 2 -19.99 -1.38 -5.05
C THR A 2 -20.83 -0.13 -5.20
N GLU A 3 -21.19 0.52 -4.09
CA GLU A 3 -21.80 1.84 -4.17
C GLU A 3 -20.84 2.82 -4.87
N PRO A 4 -21.34 3.71 -5.73
CA PRO A 4 -20.50 4.68 -6.42
C PRO A 4 -19.84 5.61 -5.41
N ARG A 5 -18.51 5.70 -5.47
CA ARG A 5 -17.70 6.63 -4.67
C ARG A 5 -18.26 8.04 -4.79
N ARG A 6 -18.58 8.68 -3.66
CA ARG A 6 -18.99 10.10 -3.64
C ARG A 6 -17.88 10.92 -4.31
N ARG A 7 -18.23 11.63 -5.38
CA ARG A 7 -17.27 12.45 -6.14
C ARG A 7 -16.82 13.70 -5.39
N THR A 8 -17.64 14.18 -4.45
CA THR A 8 -17.34 15.34 -3.61
C THR A 8 -17.01 14.86 -2.20
N PRO A 9 -15.81 15.13 -1.68
CA PRO A 9 -15.48 14.88 -0.29
C PRO A 9 -16.43 15.64 0.64
N PRO A 10 -16.80 15.08 1.80
CA PRO A 10 -17.59 15.78 2.80
C PRO A 10 -16.83 17.02 3.32
N THR A 11 -17.57 18.05 3.70
CA THR A 11 -16.99 19.19 4.44
C THR A 11 -16.58 18.77 5.85
N PHE A 12 -15.79 19.61 6.52
CA PHE A 12 -15.39 19.38 7.91
C PHE A 12 -16.60 19.18 8.85
N GLU A 13 -17.64 20.02 8.71
CA GLU A 13 -18.86 19.91 9.50
C GLU A 13 -19.61 18.60 9.24
N GLN A 14 -19.67 18.15 7.97
CA GLN A 14 -20.29 16.88 7.62
C GLN A 14 -19.53 15.69 8.22
N LEU A 15 -18.19 15.72 8.20
CA LEU A 15 -17.34 14.67 8.79
C LEU A 15 -17.60 14.48 10.29
N ARG A 16 -17.88 15.55 11.05
CA ARG A 16 -18.19 15.46 12.48
C ARG A 16 -19.38 14.55 12.79
N THR A 17 -20.36 14.51 11.89
CA THR A 17 -21.58 13.70 12.05
C THR A 17 -21.39 12.23 11.65
N MET A 18 -20.24 11.87 11.07
CA MET A 18 -19.97 10.54 10.52
C MET A 18 -19.14 9.64 11.45
N SER A 19 -18.92 10.05 12.70
CA SER A 19 -18.15 9.25 13.68
C SER A 19 -18.74 7.84 13.84
N GLY A 20 -17.90 6.83 13.68
CA GLY A 20 -18.28 5.41 13.77
C GLY A 20 -18.90 4.81 12.50
N GLN A 21 -19.05 5.60 11.43
CA GLN A 21 -19.52 5.10 10.13
C GLN A 21 -18.35 4.63 9.25
N GLU A 22 -18.57 3.56 8.48
CA GLU A 22 -17.63 3.12 7.45
C GLU A 22 -17.65 4.11 6.27
N LEU A 23 -16.46 4.55 5.83
CA LEU A 23 -16.33 5.49 4.71
C LEU A 23 -16.33 4.80 3.33
N GLY A 24 -16.18 3.48 3.33
CA GLY A 24 -16.12 2.62 2.15
C GLY A 24 -14.78 1.89 1.99
N VAL A 25 -14.74 0.99 1.01
CA VAL A 25 -13.55 0.21 0.65
C VAL A 25 -12.98 0.77 -0.66
N SER A 26 -11.66 0.96 -0.72
CA SER A 26 -10.99 1.43 -1.93
C SER A 26 -11.01 0.37 -3.03
N ASP A 27 -10.69 0.78 -4.25
CA ASP A 27 -10.38 -0.18 -5.30
C ASP A 27 -9.08 -0.93 -4.96
N TRP A 28 -8.91 -2.12 -5.54
CA TRP A 28 -7.65 -2.84 -5.48
C TRP A 28 -6.53 -2.03 -6.14
N THR A 29 -5.36 -2.01 -5.51
CA THR A 29 -4.15 -1.40 -6.06
C THR A 29 -3.06 -2.44 -6.16
N THR A 30 -2.46 -2.58 -7.34
CA THR A 30 -1.31 -3.47 -7.54
C THR A 30 -0.05 -2.87 -6.92
N VAL A 31 0.66 -3.67 -6.13
CA VAL A 31 2.01 -3.35 -5.62
C VAL A 31 3.01 -4.15 -6.44
N ASP A 32 3.60 -3.49 -7.44
CA ASP A 32 4.62 -4.08 -8.30
C ASP A 32 6.04 -3.84 -7.75
N GLN A 33 7.04 -4.52 -8.31
CA GLN A 33 8.43 -4.37 -7.89
C GLN A 33 8.92 -2.92 -8.03
N ARG A 34 8.48 -2.21 -9.08
CA ARG A 34 8.87 -0.81 -9.30
C ARG A 34 8.44 0.09 -8.14
N ARG A 35 7.22 -0.10 -7.60
CA ARG A 35 6.74 0.66 -6.44
C ARG A 35 7.52 0.30 -5.17
N ILE A 36 7.88 -0.97 -5.00
CA ILE A 36 8.72 -1.44 -3.88
C ILE A 36 10.11 -0.78 -3.97
N ASP A 37 10.75 -0.81 -5.14
CA ASP A 37 12.07 -0.20 -5.36
C ASP A 37 12.03 1.31 -5.12
N GLN A 38 11.01 2.01 -5.63
CA GLN A 38 10.85 3.44 -5.39
C GLN A 38 10.70 3.78 -3.91
N PHE A 39 10.03 2.93 -3.13
CA PHE A 39 9.92 3.13 -1.69
C PHE A 39 11.28 2.94 -1.00
N ALA A 40 12.08 1.97 -1.43
CA ALA A 40 13.46 1.80 -0.96
C ALA A 40 14.31 3.05 -1.25
N GLU A 41 14.22 3.61 -2.46
CA GLU A 41 14.93 4.85 -2.82
C GLU A 41 14.50 6.04 -1.95
N CYS A 42 13.21 6.18 -1.67
CA CYS A 42 12.68 7.28 -0.86
C CYS A 42 13.05 7.17 0.63
N THR A 43 13.19 5.95 1.16
CA THR A 43 13.36 5.71 2.60
C THR A 43 14.78 5.31 3.00
N GLY A 44 15.59 4.87 2.03
CA GLY A 44 16.90 4.26 2.28
C GLY A 44 16.83 2.81 2.78
N ASP A 45 15.64 2.19 2.81
CA ASP A 45 15.49 0.78 3.17
C ASP A 45 15.69 -0.12 1.94
N HIS A 46 16.96 -0.41 1.65
CA HIS A 46 17.39 -1.33 0.60
C HIS A 46 17.60 -2.76 1.11
N GLN A 47 16.87 -3.20 2.15
CA GLN A 47 16.98 -4.59 2.60
C GLN A 47 16.67 -5.55 1.45
N TRP A 48 17.55 -6.53 1.23
CA TRP A 48 17.51 -7.42 0.04
C TRP A 48 16.19 -8.17 -0.16
N ILE A 49 15.42 -8.38 0.91
CA ILE A 49 14.09 -9.03 0.81
C ILE A 49 13.08 -8.19 0.03
N HIS A 50 13.35 -6.89 -0.16
CA HIS A 50 12.52 -5.96 -0.90
C HIS A 50 13.05 -5.74 -2.33
N VAL A 51 14.36 -5.57 -2.49
CA VAL A 51 14.96 -5.02 -3.73
C VAL A 51 15.82 -5.99 -4.54
N ASP A 52 16.07 -7.21 -4.05
CA ASP A 52 16.89 -8.22 -4.76
C ASP A 52 16.06 -9.47 -5.10
N PRO A 53 15.38 -9.50 -6.27
CA PRO A 53 14.56 -10.64 -6.70
C PRO A 53 15.32 -11.96 -6.78
N GLU A 54 16.57 -11.91 -7.24
CA GLU A 54 17.38 -13.10 -7.46
C GLU A 54 17.81 -13.72 -6.13
N ARG A 55 18.26 -12.91 -5.19
CA ARG A 55 18.55 -13.38 -3.83
C ARG A 55 17.28 -13.79 -3.10
N ALA A 56 16.19 -13.03 -3.21
CA ALA A 56 14.88 -13.37 -2.64
C ALA A 56 14.41 -14.75 -3.13
N LYS A 57 14.50 -15.03 -4.42
CA LYS A 57 14.16 -16.33 -5.00
C LYS A 57 14.96 -17.49 -4.40
N ARG A 58 16.24 -17.28 -4.10
CA ARG A 58 17.14 -18.31 -3.56
C ARG A 58 17.07 -18.48 -2.04
N GLN A 59 16.91 -17.37 -1.30
CA GLN A 59 17.15 -17.33 0.15
C GLN A 59 15.92 -16.94 0.97
N SER A 60 14.94 -16.23 0.39
CA SER A 60 13.74 -15.82 1.12
C SER A 60 12.82 -17.02 1.35
N PRO A 61 12.19 -17.17 2.52
CA PRO A 61 11.12 -18.15 2.72
C PRO A 61 9.94 -17.95 1.77
N PHE A 62 9.76 -16.71 1.25
CA PHE A 62 8.71 -16.36 0.31
C PHE A 62 9.07 -16.66 -1.16
N ARG A 63 10.34 -16.95 -1.46
CA ARG A 63 10.88 -17.20 -2.81
C ARG A 63 10.60 -16.10 -3.84
N THR A 64 10.29 -14.91 -3.35
CA THR A 64 10.12 -13.67 -4.10
C THR A 64 10.40 -12.51 -3.17
N THR A 65 10.61 -11.33 -3.72
CA THR A 65 10.59 -10.07 -2.97
C THR A 65 9.22 -9.85 -2.34
N ILE A 66 9.22 -9.17 -1.20
CA ILE A 66 8.01 -8.71 -0.52
C ILE A 66 8.03 -7.19 -0.44
N ALA A 67 6.85 -6.57 -0.37
CA ALA A 67 6.77 -5.13 -0.16
C ALA A 67 7.30 -4.74 1.24
N HIS A 68 7.78 -3.50 1.37
CA HIS A 68 8.07 -2.92 2.68
C HIS A 68 6.80 -2.88 3.53
N GLY A 69 6.90 -3.22 4.82
CA GLY A 69 5.76 -3.09 5.73
C GLY A 69 5.24 -1.65 5.79
N TYR A 70 6.16 -0.68 5.79
CA TYR A 70 5.80 0.75 5.76
C TYR A 70 5.20 1.22 4.44
N LEU A 71 5.48 0.55 3.30
CA LEU A 71 4.79 0.83 2.04
C LEU A 71 3.32 0.41 2.09
N THR A 72 2.97 -0.61 2.87
CA THR A 72 1.57 -1.01 3.07
C THR A 72 0.81 0.00 3.95
N LEU A 73 1.51 0.68 4.84
CA LEU A 73 0.93 1.69 5.74
C LEU A 73 0.77 3.07 5.08
N SER A 74 1.62 3.41 4.10
CA SER A 74 1.71 4.72 3.45
C SER A 74 0.60 4.98 2.41
#